data_AF-A0AAU5F7S8-F1
#
_entry.id   AF-A0AAU5F7S8-F1
#
_cell.length_a   1.000
_cell.length_b   1.000
_cell.length_c   1.000
_cell.angle_alpha   90.00
_cell.angle_beta   90.00
_cell.angle_gamma   90.00
#
_symmetry.space_group_name_H-M   'P 1'
#
loop_
_entity.id
_entity.type
_entity.pdbx_description
1 polymer ?
#
loop_
_entity_poly.entity_id
_entity_poly.type
_entity_poly.pdbx_seq_one_letter_code
_entity_poly.pdbx_strand_id
1 'polypeptide(L)' 'MTLRRGTAEAIRQRVGKREFSAFVAAAVERELRGQILDEYLADHERRKGPISEQEQERARLVFDEVFTEGGRWPAAR' A
#
# COMPACT_ATOMS: atom_id res chain seq x y z
N MET A 1 -4.19 2.41 20.33
CA MET A 1 -4.49 3.83 20.01
C MET A 1 -6.00 4.03 20.03
N THR A 2 -6.49 5.04 20.74
CA THR A 2 -7.92 5.37 20.76
C THR A 2 -8.20 6.43 19.69
N LEU A 3 -9.20 6.19 18.83
CA LEU A 3 -9.67 7.20 17.89
C LEU A 3 -10.14 8.44 18.66
N ARG A 4 -9.59 9.61 18.33
CA ARG A 4 -10.10 10.89 18.87
C ARG A 4 -11.57 11.00 18.51
N ARG A 5 -12.43 11.31 19.50
CA ARG A 5 -13.90 11.27 19.36
C ARG A 5 -14.40 12.01 18.10
N GLY A 6 -13.83 13.18 17.79
CA GLY A 6 -14.17 13.94 16.58
C GLY A 6 -13.85 13.26 15.25
N THR A 7 -12.78 12.46 15.18
CA THR A 7 -12.42 11.70 13.97
C THR A 7 -13.39 10.54 13.74
N ALA A 8 -13.78 9.84 14.80
CA ALA A 8 -14.76 8.77 14.71
C ALA A 8 -16.16 9.30 14.31
N GLU A 9 -16.57 10.46 14.84
CA GLU A 9 -17.83 11.11 14.49
C GLU A 9 -17.87 11.52 13.00
N ALA A 10 -16.79 12.14 12.50
CA ALA A 10 -16.68 12.58 11.11
C ALA A 10 -16.74 11.40 10.12
N ILE A 11 -16.07 10.28 10.46
CA ILE A 11 -16.13 9.07 9.64
C ILE A 11 -17.55 8.49 9.69
N ARG A 12 -18.18 8.37 10.87
CA ARG A 12 -19.56 7.87 11.01
C ARG A 12 -20.57 8.68 10.19
N GLN A 13 -20.42 10.00 10.13
CA GLN A 13 -21.27 10.85 9.29
C GLN A 13 -21.08 10.58 7.79
N ARG A 14 -19.86 10.23 7.37
CA ARG A 14 -19.53 10.00 5.96
C ARG A 14 -19.90 8.61 5.46
N VAL A 15 -19.72 7.56 6.26
CA VAL A 15 -20.01 6.17 5.84
C VAL A 15 -21.34 5.62 6.38
N GLY A 16 -21.93 6.26 7.39
CA GLY A 16 -23.12 5.78 8.08
C GLY A 16 -22.80 4.84 9.25
N LYS A 17 -23.73 4.73 10.21
CA LYS A 17 -23.53 4.01 11.48
C LYS A 17 -23.27 2.50 11.31
N ARG A 18 -23.90 1.84 10.33
CA ARG A 18 -23.76 0.39 10.09
C ARG A 18 -22.45 0.05 9.39
N GLU A 19 -21.97 0.95 8.54
CA GLU A 19 -20.75 0.76 7.74
C GLU A 19 -19.47 1.21 8.48
N PHE A 20 -19.60 1.94 9.59
CA PHE A 20 -18.44 2.46 10.33
C PHE A 20 -17.47 1.36 10.78
N SER A 21 -17.97 0.27 11.35
CA SER A 21 -17.10 -0.82 11.82
C SER A 21 -16.40 -1.53 10.65
N ALA A 22 -17.11 -1.76 9.55
CA ALA A 22 -16.54 -2.36 8.34
C ALA A 22 -15.48 -1.45 7.70
N PHE A 23 -15.75 -0.15 7.65
CA PHE A 23 -14.81 0.85 7.17
C PHE A 23 -13.53 0.89 8.03
N VAL A 24 -13.68 0.90 9.35
CA VAL A 24 -12.52 0.89 10.27
C VAL A 24 -11.72 -0.40 10.12
N ALA A 25 -12.40 -1.55 10.04
CA ALA A 25 -11.72 -2.84 9.82
C ALA A 25 -10.91 -2.83 8.52
N ALA A 26 -11.53 -2.45 7.40
CA ALA A 26 -10.85 -2.35 6.11
C ALA A 26 -9.68 -1.35 6.10
N ALA A 27 -9.83 -0.23 6.82
CA ALA A 27 -8.76 0.75 6.96
C ALA A 27 -7.57 0.20 7.77
N VAL A 28 -7.85 -0.49 8.88
CA VAL A 28 -6.82 -1.14 9.72
C VAL A 28 -6.14 -2.27 8.96
N GLU A 29 -6.88 -3.11 8.24
CA GLU A 29 -6.30 -4.18 7.42
C GLU A 29 -5.40 -3.64 6.30
N ARG A 30 -5.76 -2.50 5.70
CA ARG A 30 -4.90 -1.85 4.71
C ARG A 30 -3.62 -1.31 5.35
N GLU A 31 -3.74 -0.67 6.51
CA GLU A 31 -2.60 -0.14 7.26
C GLU A 31 -1.63 -1.26 7.67
N LEU A 32 -2.14 -2.34 8.27
CA LEU A 32 -1.32 -3.48 8.69
C LEU A 32 -0.60 -4.13 7.50
N ARG A 33 -1.28 -4.28 6.36
CA ARG A 33 -0.64 -4.80 5.14
C ARG A 33 0.48 -3.87 4.65
N GLY A 34 0.30 -2.56 4.75
CA GLY A 34 1.35 -1.59 4.44
C GLY A 34 2.56 -1.74 5.35
N GLN A 35 2.34 -1.79 6.67
CA GLN A 35 3.41 -1.94 7.66
C GLN A 35 4.24 -3.21 7.46
N ILE A 36 3.57 -4.35 7.22
CA ILE A 36 4.25 -5.62 6.95
C ILE A 36 5.07 -5.55 5.66
N LEU A 37 4.55 -4.90 4.62
CA LEU A 37 5.28 -4.71 3.37
C LEU A 37 6.52 -3.83 3.57
N ASP A 38 6.39 -2.74 4.32
CA ASP A 38 7.50 -1.84 4.63
C ASP A 38 8.60 -2.56 5.42
N GLU A 39 8.22 -3.37 6.42
CA GLU A 39 9.16 -4.21 7.17
C GLU A 39 9.91 -5.19 6.25
N TYR A 40 9.19 -5.86 5.34
CA TYR A 40 9.79 -6.79 4.39
C TYR A 40 10.77 -6.10 3.42
N LEU A 41 10.39 -4.94 2.90
CA LEU A 41 11.23 -4.15 1.99
C LEU A 41 12.50 -3.65 2.70
N ALA A 42 12.35 -3.13 3.93
CA ALA A 42 13.49 -2.69 4.73
C ALA A 42 14.47 -3.84 5.04
N ASP A 43 13.95 -5.03 5.35
CA ASP A 43 14.77 -6.22 5.58
C ASP A 43 15.46 -6.72 4.30
N HIS A 44 14.80 -6.60 3.14
CA HIS A 44 15.42 -6.88 1.85
C HIS A 44 16.58 -5.92 1.56
N GLU A 45 16.34 -4.61 1.65
CA GLU A 45 17.35 -3.57 1.42
C GLU A 45 18.53 -3.71 2.38
N ARG A 46 18.27 -3.98 3.67
CA ARG A 46 19.33 -4.24 4.65
C ARG A 46 20.24 -5.40 4.24
N ARG A 47 19.69 -6.45 3.63
CA ARG A 47 20.44 -7.67 3.24
C ARG A 47 21.12 -7.56 1.88
N LYS A 48 20.59 -6.73 0.98
CA LYS A 48 21.03 -6.67 -0.43
C LYS A 48 21.65 -5.34 -0.82
N GLY A 49 21.51 -4.31 0.01
CA GLY A 49 21.78 -2.92 -0.34
C GLY A 49 20.59 -2.26 -1.04
N PRO A 50 20.66 -0.93 -1.24
CA PRO A 50 19.66 -0.18 -1.99
C PRO A 50 19.59 -0.65 -3.45
N ILE A 51 18.40 -0.57 -4.05
CA ILE A 51 18.22 -0.82 -5.48
C ILE A 51 18.91 0.30 -6.26
N SER A 52 19.74 -0.04 -7.26
CA SER A 52 20.45 0.97 -8.04
C SER A 52 19.49 1.86 -8.84
N GLU A 53 19.89 3.11 -9.11
CA GLU A 53 19.07 4.03 -9.90
C GLU A 53 18.72 3.46 -11.29
N GLN A 54 19.65 2.72 -11.90
CA GLN A 54 19.42 2.07 -13.19
C GLN A 54 18.34 0.98 -13.11
N GLU A 55 18.32 0.20 -12.03
CA GLU A 55 17.30 -0.83 -11.81
C GLU A 55 15.95 -0.20 -11.48
N GLN A 56 15.93 0.89 -10.70
CA GLN A 56 14.71 1.65 -10.42
C GLN A 56 14.09 2.20 -11.71
N GLU A 57 14.92 2.75 -12.60
CA GLU A 57 14.45 3.30 -13.87
C GLU A 57 13.87 2.21 -14.78
N ARG A 58 14.54 1.05 -14.88
CA ARG A 58 13.98 -0.10 -15.61
C ARG A 58 12.65 -0.57 -15.03
N ALA A 59 12.52 -0.61 -13.71
CA ALA A 59 11.29 -1.01 -13.05
C ALA A 59 10.14 -0.03 -13.33
N ARG A 60 10.41 1.29 -13.38
CA ARG A 60 9.42 2.32 -13.74
C ARG A 60 8.92 2.13 -15.17
N LEU A 61 9.83 1.91 -16.12
CA LEU A 61 9.46 1.69 -17.52
C LEU A 61 8.52 0.49 -17.68
N VAL A 62 8.83 -0.62 -17.01
CA VAL A 62 7.97 -1.81 -17.01
C VAL A 62 6.61 -1.53 -16.36
N PHE A 63 6.62 -0.81 -15.24
CA PHE A 63 5.38 -0.44 -14.54
C PHE A 63 4.48 0.40 -15.45
N ASP A 64 5.02 1.45 -16.06
CA ASP A 64 4.29 2.33 -16.95
C ASP A 64 3.74 1.57 -18.17
N GLU A 65 4.54 0.69 -18.79
CA GLU A 65 4.09 -0.18 -19.89
C GLU A 65 2.86 -1.02 -19.50
N VAL A 66 2.95 -1.75 -18.38
CA VAL A 66 1.89 -2.63 -17.88
C VAL A 66 0.60 -1.85 -17.58
N PHE A 67 0.71 -0.70 -16.92
CA PHE A 67 -0.46 0.04 -16.44
C PHE A 67 -1.05 1.01 -17.46
N THR A 68 -0.31 1.38 -18.51
CA THR A 68 -0.81 2.25 -19.59
C THR A 68 -1.47 1.43 -20.71
N GLU A 69 -0.97 0.23 -20.99
CA GLU A 69 -1.47 -0.60 -22.11
C GLU A 69 -2.48 -1.69 -21.68
N GLY A 70 -2.87 -1.73 -20.40
CA GLY A 70 -3.66 -2.84 -19.86
C GLY A 70 -2.91 -4.18 -19.92
N GLY A 71 -1.58 -4.11 -19.88
CA GLY A 71 -0.65 -5.20 -20.14
C GLY A 71 -0.52 -6.19 -18.99
N ARG A 72 -0.05 -7.40 -19.33
CA ARG A 72 0.32 -8.44 -18.37
C ARG A 72 1.75 -8.18 -17.92
N TRP A 73 2.03 -8.42 -16.63
CA TRP A 73 3.40 -8.31 -16.10
C TRP A 73 4.40 -9.13 -16.94
N PRO A 74 5.53 -8.56 -17.36
CA PRO A 74 6.53 -9.29 -18.11
C PRO A 74 7.12 -10.39 -17.22
N ALA A 75 7.21 -11.62 -17.74
CA ALA A 75 7.85 -12.71 -17.04
C ALA A 75 9.34 -12.39 -16.85
N ALA A 76 9.86 -12.60 -15.63
CA ALA A 76 11.28 -12.46 -15.36
C ALA A 76 12.06 -13.43 -16.29
N ARG A 77 12.99 -12.89 -17.08
CA ARG A 77 13.93 -13.65 -17.92
C ARG A 77 15.19 -14.00 -17.13
#